data_AF-A0A534R340-F1
#
_entry.id   AF-A0A534R340-F1
#
_cell.length_a   1.000
_cell.length_b   1.000
_cell.length_c   1.000
_cell.angle_alpha   90.00
_cell.angle_beta   90.00
_cell.angle_gamma   90.00
#
_symmetry.space_group_name_H-M   'P 1'
#
loop_
_entity.id
_entity.type
_entity.pdbx_description
1 polymer ?
#
loop_
_entity_poly.entity_id
_entity_poly.type
_entity_poly.pdbx_seq_one_letter_code
_entity_poly.pdbx_strand_id
1 'polypeptide(L)'
;MNGYQRMIALLVAPLLLGAAAARAADQLVPGTKLLLKSANGREVLSFKSTGPFTPPTPGSGDDPSNVGASLQILNPGTSESFTFNLPQAHWSVSGTTFRYVDSALMEAGKVKIAIIGRILKVSGKKIGITLNEPTQGTLDAVFTTGSIRYCASFSDGFVKRDEPGRFIASKAPAPGSCSGAPPPTTTTSVPGTTTTTSTGTTTTSTAPTGGCNCCCFSQLSFTTGLPQIGTGGCANTGGTNVGSVTDDSGAALCNLAAGGLYFGGSGVGVPLPAEIPDMGQSIVNITACDTPTGALTLGAATDTDSGSNRNCTAAGVNNPEYPGKPGCLFGPPLPIPNTNSAATSTCVVNRVSTNASGSGNCGDGSSAINIPLLSDIYLTGPTDGLI
;
A
#
# COMPACT_ATOMS: atom_id res chain seq x y z
N MET A 1 -25.57 17.94 69.42
CA MET A 1 -24.81 16.71 69.08
C MET A 1 -25.63 15.93 68.06
N ASN A 2 -24.96 15.49 66.99
CA ASN A 2 -25.40 14.56 65.94
C ASN A 2 -26.35 15.10 64.85
N GLY A 3 -25.78 15.80 63.87
CA GLY A 3 -26.39 16.03 62.55
C GLY A 3 -25.74 15.13 61.49
N TYR A 4 -26.54 14.25 60.88
CA TYR A 4 -26.17 13.39 59.76
C TYR A 4 -25.84 14.21 58.51
N GLN A 5 -24.61 14.14 57.99
CA GLN A 5 -24.28 14.61 56.64
C GLN A 5 -24.49 13.50 55.63
N ARG A 6 -25.43 13.71 54.71
CA ARG A 6 -25.66 12.87 53.52
C ARG A 6 -24.63 13.24 52.45
N MET A 7 -23.83 12.26 52.04
CA MET A 7 -22.93 12.35 50.89
C MET A 7 -23.76 12.24 49.60
N ILE A 8 -23.78 13.29 48.78
CA ILE A 8 -24.28 13.25 47.40
C ILE A 8 -23.05 13.13 46.50
N ALA A 9 -22.89 11.98 45.84
CA ALA A 9 -21.88 11.76 44.82
C ALA A 9 -22.37 12.34 43.49
N LEU A 10 -21.71 13.39 43.00
CA LEU A 10 -21.89 13.92 41.65
C LEU A 10 -20.99 13.12 40.69
N LEU A 11 -21.59 12.25 39.89
CA LEU A 11 -20.96 11.59 38.75
C LEU A 11 -20.82 12.61 37.62
N VAL A 12 -19.58 13.05 37.35
CA VAL A 12 -19.24 13.80 36.14
C VAL A 12 -18.74 12.79 35.11
N ALA A 13 -19.55 12.54 34.07
CA ALA A 13 -19.15 11.73 32.93
C ALA A 13 -18.28 12.59 31.99
N PRO A 14 -17.04 12.19 31.66
CA PRO A 14 -16.23 12.88 30.67
C PRO A 14 -16.77 12.56 29.27
N LEU A 15 -17.26 13.59 28.58
CA LEU A 15 -17.62 13.55 27.17
C LEU A 15 -16.33 13.38 26.35
N LEU A 16 -15.99 12.15 25.98
CA LEU A 16 -14.89 11.85 25.07
C LEU A 16 -15.27 12.33 23.66
N LEU A 17 -14.77 13.50 23.28
CA LEU A 17 -14.75 13.91 21.87
C LEU A 17 -13.81 12.95 21.13
N GLY A 18 -14.37 12.08 20.29
CA GLY A 18 -13.60 11.24 19.38
C GLY A 18 -12.83 12.12 18.40
N ALA A 19 -11.49 12.10 18.49
CA ALA A 19 -10.64 12.68 17.47
C ALA A 19 -10.69 11.78 16.24
N ALA A 20 -11.29 12.27 15.16
CA ALA A 20 -11.24 11.62 13.86
C ALA A 20 -9.76 11.43 13.46
N ALA A 21 -9.40 10.23 12.98
CA ALA A 21 -8.10 9.99 12.37
C ALA A 21 -7.89 11.01 11.26
N ALA A 22 -6.84 11.83 11.36
CA ALA A 22 -6.48 12.78 10.34
C ALA A 22 -6.08 11.97 9.09
N ARG A 23 -6.99 11.93 8.11
CA ARG A 23 -6.71 11.39 6.79
C ARG A 23 -5.51 12.12 6.22
N ALA A 24 -4.68 11.38 5.48
CA ALA A 24 -3.81 12.01 4.52
C ALA A 24 -4.64 12.99 3.68
N ALA A 25 -4.30 14.28 3.70
CA ALA A 25 -5.10 15.30 3.05
C ALA A 25 -4.93 15.17 1.54
N ASP A 26 -5.84 14.42 0.92
CA ASP A 26 -5.88 14.24 -0.52
C ASP A 26 -6.24 15.56 -1.20
N GLN A 27 -5.33 16.02 -2.06
CA GLN A 27 -5.51 17.19 -2.90
C GLN A 27 -5.60 16.73 -4.35
N LEU A 28 -6.80 16.83 -4.91
CA LEU A 28 -7.07 16.51 -6.31
C LEU A 28 -6.59 17.69 -7.15
N VAL A 29 -5.47 17.50 -7.86
CA VAL A 29 -4.80 18.58 -8.58
C VAL A 29 -4.92 18.40 -10.10
N PRO A 30 -5.03 19.48 -10.88
CA PRO A 30 -5.08 19.38 -12.33
C PRO A 30 -3.79 18.79 -12.92
N GLY A 31 -3.92 17.82 -13.83
CA GLY A 31 -2.82 17.29 -14.63
C GLY A 31 -2.41 18.27 -15.74
N THR A 32 -1.61 19.29 -15.42
CA THR A 32 -1.21 20.30 -16.41
C THR A 32 -0.32 19.71 -17.50
N LYS A 33 0.63 18.85 -17.13
CA LYS A 33 1.48 18.11 -18.07
C LYS A 33 2.01 16.83 -17.43
N LEU A 34 1.95 15.75 -18.19
CA LEU A 34 2.76 14.56 -18.00
C LEU A 34 3.48 14.25 -19.32
N LEU A 35 4.80 14.14 -19.26
CA LEU A 35 5.66 13.74 -20.37
C LEU A 35 6.56 12.62 -19.87
N LEU A 36 6.37 11.44 -20.44
CA LEU A 36 7.27 10.30 -20.34
C LEU A 36 7.80 10.02 -21.73
N LYS A 37 9.12 9.96 -21.87
CA LYS A 37 9.76 9.63 -23.15
C LYS A 37 10.97 8.77 -22.89
N SER A 38 11.05 7.63 -23.56
CA SER A 38 12.24 6.80 -23.67
C SER A 38 12.63 6.71 -25.14
N ALA A 39 13.79 7.24 -25.50
CA ALA A 39 14.31 7.19 -26.87
C ALA A 39 15.84 7.17 -26.88
N ASN A 40 16.44 6.28 -27.66
CA ASN A 40 17.89 6.16 -27.84
C ASN A 40 18.65 6.05 -26.50
N GLY A 41 18.14 5.25 -25.56
CA GLY A 41 18.70 5.08 -24.22
C GLY A 41 18.61 6.31 -23.31
N ARG A 42 17.85 7.35 -23.72
CA ARG A 42 17.60 8.55 -22.92
C ARG A 42 16.15 8.60 -22.49
N GLU A 43 15.96 8.80 -21.20
CA GLU A 43 14.65 8.92 -20.59
C GLU A 43 14.39 10.34 -20.09
N VAL A 44 13.14 10.77 -20.20
CA VAL A 44 12.66 12.07 -19.74
C VAL A 44 11.34 11.89 -19.01
N LEU A 45 11.33 12.26 -17.74
CA LEU A 45 10.14 12.42 -16.91
C LEU A 45 9.89 13.91 -16.68
N SER A 46 8.69 14.39 -16.99
CA SER A 46 8.24 15.71 -16.59
C SER A 46 6.78 15.67 -16.18
N PHE A 47 6.54 15.88 -14.88
CA PHE A 47 5.23 16.09 -14.30
C PHE A 47 5.08 17.55 -13.90
N LYS A 48 3.91 18.13 -14.15
CA LYS A 48 3.55 19.48 -13.74
C LYS A 48 2.07 19.55 -13.41
N SER A 49 1.76 20.15 -12.26
CA SER A 49 0.44 20.62 -11.89
C SER A 49 0.49 22.10 -11.53
N THR A 50 -0.41 22.86 -12.15
CA THR A 50 -0.71 24.25 -11.84
C THR A 50 -2.21 24.38 -11.67
N GLY A 51 -2.65 24.93 -10.55
CA GLY A 51 -4.06 25.01 -10.20
C GLY A 51 -4.22 25.28 -8.71
N PRO A 52 -5.46 25.24 -8.21
CA PRO A 52 -5.73 25.39 -6.79
C PRO A 52 -5.25 24.13 -6.05
N PHE A 53 -4.17 24.27 -5.30
CA PHE A 53 -3.74 23.31 -4.28
C PHE A 53 -2.92 24.07 -3.23
N THR A 54 -2.82 23.50 -2.05
CA THR A 54 -2.14 24.10 -0.90
C THR A 54 -0.83 23.34 -0.68
N PRO A 55 0.34 23.96 -0.84
CA PRO A 55 1.61 23.30 -0.50
C PRO A 55 1.71 23.05 1.01
N PRO A 56 2.60 22.16 1.47
CA PRO A 56 2.81 21.93 2.89
C PRO A 56 3.24 23.21 3.61
N THR A 57 2.94 23.30 4.90
CA THR A 57 3.42 24.44 5.70
C THR A 57 4.88 24.20 6.08
N PRO A 58 5.80 25.17 5.86
CA PRO A 58 7.18 25.05 6.31
C PRO A 58 7.28 24.74 7.82
N GLY A 59 8.10 23.75 8.17
CA GLY A 59 8.29 23.26 9.54
C GLY A 59 7.19 22.31 10.05
N SER A 60 6.16 22.00 9.25
CA SER A 60 5.13 21.03 9.63
C SER A 60 5.60 19.58 9.50
N GLY A 61 4.79 18.64 10.00
CA GLY A 61 5.02 17.20 9.79
C GLY A 61 4.89 16.74 8.33
N ASP A 62 4.39 17.62 7.46
CA ASP A 62 4.27 17.40 6.01
C ASP A 62 5.36 18.14 5.21
N ASP A 63 6.33 18.77 5.89
CA ASP A 63 7.42 19.50 5.24
C ASP A 63 8.41 18.51 4.60
N PRO A 64 8.57 18.50 3.26
CA PRO A 64 9.48 17.55 2.59
C PRO A 64 10.95 17.75 2.94
N SER A 65 11.35 18.90 3.49
CA SER A 65 12.71 19.08 4.03
C SER A 65 12.94 18.34 5.35
N ASN A 66 11.87 17.93 6.05
CA ASN A 66 11.92 17.16 7.30
C ASN A 66 11.56 15.69 7.13
N VAL A 67 10.73 15.33 6.15
CA VAL A 67 10.23 13.94 5.97
C VAL A 67 10.50 13.36 4.58
N GLY A 68 11.02 14.17 3.66
CA GLY A 68 11.14 13.79 2.26
C GLY A 68 9.81 13.80 1.52
N ALA A 69 9.84 13.26 0.30
CA ALA A 69 8.65 13.08 -0.52
C ALA A 69 8.79 11.86 -1.43
N SER A 70 7.71 11.52 -2.12
CA SER A 70 7.74 10.56 -3.21
C SER A 70 6.86 11.02 -4.37
N LEU A 71 7.20 10.57 -5.58
CA LEU A 71 6.33 10.64 -6.74
C LEU A 71 6.07 9.22 -7.21
N GLN A 72 4.82 8.80 -7.25
CA GLN A 72 4.41 7.57 -7.91
C GLN A 72 3.84 7.90 -9.29
N ILE A 73 4.31 7.17 -10.30
CA ILE A 73 3.65 7.08 -11.60
C ILE A 73 3.00 5.70 -11.64
N LEU A 74 1.71 5.64 -11.95
CA LEU A 74 1.00 4.38 -12.07
C LEU A 74 0.11 4.36 -13.31
N ASN A 75 -0.03 3.19 -13.92
CA ASN A 75 -1.06 2.92 -14.91
C ASN A 75 -2.22 2.21 -14.22
N PRO A 76 -3.39 2.84 -14.04
CA PRO A 76 -4.51 2.21 -13.33
C PRO A 76 -5.13 1.04 -14.09
N GLY A 77 -4.89 0.92 -15.41
CA GLY A 77 -5.38 -0.19 -16.22
C GLY A 77 -4.50 -1.45 -16.15
N THR A 78 -3.18 -1.28 -16.07
CA THR A 78 -2.22 -2.40 -16.00
C THR A 78 -1.68 -2.66 -14.59
N SER A 79 -1.95 -1.75 -13.65
CA SER A 79 -1.35 -1.69 -12.31
C SER A 79 0.18 -1.58 -12.31
N GLU A 80 0.81 -1.29 -13.45
CA GLU A 80 2.22 -0.99 -13.48
C GLU A 80 2.48 0.32 -12.74
N SER A 81 3.39 0.32 -11.78
CA SER A 81 3.74 1.54 -11.07
C SER A 81 5.21 1.60 -10.70
N PHE A 82 5.69 2.83 -10.52
CA PHE A 82 7.03 3.08 -10.02
C PHE A 82 7.03 4.31 -9.12
N THR A 83 7.68 4.17 -7.97
CA THR A 83 7.80 5.24 -6.97
C THR A 83 9.21 5.79 -6.95
N PHE A 84 9.32 7.07 -7.24
CA PHE A 84 10.52 7.88 -7.11
C PHE A 84 10.61 8.42 -5.68
N ASN A 85 11.57 7.90 -4.91
CA ASN A 85 11.89 8.47 -3.60
C ASN A 85 12.65 9.80 -3.77
N LEU A 86 12.27 10.80 -2.98
CA LEU A 86 12.87 12.14 -2.96
C LEU A 86 13.31 12.43 -1.51
N PRO A 87 14.48 11.91 -1.09
CA PRO A 87 14.94 11.99 0.29
C PRO A 87 15.07 13.43 0.79
N GLN A 88 14.80 13.63 2.09
CA GLN A 88 14.85 14.94 2.76
C GLN A 88 16.17 15.70 2.54
N ALA A 89 17.29 14.98 2.41
CA ALA A 89 18.63 15.55 2.30
C ALA A 89 18.83 16.50 1.11
N HIS A 90 18.02 16.35 0.06
CA HIS A 90 18.11 17.14 -1.17
C HIS A 90 17.07 18.27 -1.25
N TRP A 91 16.24 18.43 -0.21
CA TRP A 91 15.21 19.45 -0.13
C TRP A 91 15.72 20.72 0.54
N SER A 92 15.26 21.86 0.03
CA SER A 92 15.49 23.18 0.60
C SER A 92 14.18 23.97 0.60
N VAL A 93 13.99 24.84 1.59
CA VAL A 93 12.80 25.67 1.73
C VAL A 93 13.14 27.14 1.54
N SER A 94 12.31 27.86 0.79
CA SER A 94 12.40 29.31 0.61
C SER A 94 11.00 29.92 0.65
N GLY A 95 10.68 30.61 1.76
CA GLY A 95 9.32 31.03 2.04
C GLY A 95 8.39 29.82 2.11
N THR A 96 7.39 29.74 1.22
CA THR A 96 6.44 28.62 1.12
C THR A 96 6.74 27.68 -0.05
N THR A 97 7.96 27.74 -0.61
CA THR A 97 8.36 26.91 -1.75
C THR A 97 9.46 25.95 -1.33
N PHE A 98 9.22 24.67 -1.55
CA PHE A 98 10.20 23.61 -1.34
C PHE A 98 10.79 23.21 -2.67
N ARG A 99 12.10 23.04 -2.69
CA ARG A 99 12.87 22.70 -3.88
C ARG A 99 13.81 21.53 -3.57
N TYR A 100 13.61 20.45 -4.30
CA TYR A 100 14.50 19.31 -4.38
C TYR A 100 15.50 19.51 -5.52
N VAL A 101 16.78 19.22 -5.28
CA VAL A 101 17.80 19.17 -6.34
C VAL A 101 18.74 17.99 -6.10
N ASP A 102 18.74 17.05 -7.03
CA ASP A 102 19.79 16.03 -7.15
C ASP A 102 20.47 16.22 -8.52
N SER A 103 21.51 17.04 -8.53
CA SER A 103 22.27 17.35 -9.75
C SER A 103 23.14 16.18 -10.21
N ALA A 104 23.55 15.32 -9.29
CA ALA A 104 24.39 14.16 -9.55
C ALA A 104 23.57 12.94 -10.03
N LEU A 105 22.25 12.95 -9.84
CA LEU A 105 21.32 11.86 -10.16
C LEU A 105 21.71 10.56 -9.45
N MET A 106 22.08 10.71 -8.18
CA MET A 106 22.57 9.64 -7.32
C MET A 106 21.43 8.72 -6.86
N GLU A 107 20.21 9.27 -6.76
CA GLU A 107 19.05 8.48 -6.34
C GLU A 107 18.56 7.55 -7.45
N ALA A 108 18.06 6.36 -7.06
CA ALA A 108 17.61 5.30 -7.97
C ALA A 108 16.55 5.76 -9.01
N GLY A 109 15.80 6.80 -8.66
CA GLY A 109 14.78 7.43 -9.49
C GLY A 109 15.29 8.49 -10.48
N LYS A 110 16.54 8.93 -10.37
CA LYS A 110 17.15 9.98 -11.21
C LYS A 110 16.26 11.22 -11.41
N VAL A 111 15.51 11.60 -10.37
CA VAL A 111 14.79 12.88 -10.36
C VAL A 111 15.83 13.97 -10.19
N LYS A 112 15.89 14.92 -11.11
CA LYS A 112 16.84 16.03 -11.06
C LYS A 112 16.34 17.16 -10.18
N ILE A 113 15.07 17.52 -10.35
CA ILE A 113 14.43 18.67 -9.70
C ILE A 113 12.99 18.31 -9.35
N ALA A 114 12.58 18.62 -8.13
CA ALA A 114 11.17 18.74 -7.74
C ALA A 114 10.91 20.09 -7.08
N ILE A 115 9.72 20.65 -7.29
CA ILE A 115 9.27 21.91 -6.69
C ILE A 115 7.83 21.69 -6.21
N ILE A 116 7.55 22.06 -4.96
CA ILE A 116 6.19 22.13 -4.41
C ILE A 116 6.04 23.51 -3.75
N GLY A 117 5.00 24.23 -4.13
CA GLY A 117 4.77 25.64 -3.81
C GLY A 117 3.55 26.12 -4.60
N ARG A 118 3.65 27.23 -5.34
CA ARG A 118 2.59 27.62 -6.31
C ARG A 118 2.46 26.67 -7.50
N ILE A 119 3.49 25.87 -7.74
CA ILE A 119 3.55 24.90 -8.84
C ILE A 119 4.08 23.61 -8.23
N LEU A 120 3.43 22.50 -8.56
CA LEU A 120 3.96 21.17 -8.31
C LEU A 120 4.64 20.73 -9.61
N LYS A 121 5.95 20.51 -9.57
CA LYS A 121 6.73 20.11 -10.74
C LYS A 121 7.73 19.05 -10.32
N VAL A 122 7.84 17.99 -11.12
CA VAL A 122 8.91 17.00 -11.00
C VAL A 122 9.55 16.79 -12.37
N SER A 123 10.88 16.70 -12.41
CA SER A 123 11.64 16.50 -13.64
C SER A 123 12.79 15.52 -13.39
N GLY A 124 12.84 14.44 -14.17
CA GLY A 124 13.80 13.35 -14.01
C GLY A 124 14.33 12.81 -15.33
N LYS A 125 15.36 11.97 -15.23
CA LYS A 125 15.98 11.25 -16.35
C LYS A 125 15.71 9.75 -16.33
N LYS A 126 14.67 9.34 -15.60
CA LYS A 126 14.15 7.98 -15.57
C LYS A 126 12.62 8.05 -15.51
N ILE A 127 11.95 7.16 -16.23
CA ILE A 127 10.47 7.15 -16.29
C ILE A 127 9.83 6.13 -15.35
N GLY A 128 10.57 5.10 -14.93
CA GLY A 128 10.15 4.16 -13.88
C GLY A 128 9.22 3.04 -14.33
N ILE A 129 8.37 3.30 -15.32
CA ILE A 129 7.45 2.34 -15.95
C ILE A 129 7.88 2.01 -17.40
N THR A 130 7.41 0.89 -17.93
CA THR A 130 7.59 0.48 -19.31
C THR A 130 6.68 1.30 -20.23
N LEU A 131 7.16 1.55 -21.45
CA LEU A 131 6.39 2.21 -22.51
C LEU A 131 6.51 1.36 -23.78
N ASN A 132 6.52 0.04 -23.67
CA ASN A 132 6.69 -0.88 -24.81
C ASN A 132 5.35 -1.32 -25.40
N GLU A 133 4.26 -1.02 -24.73
CA GLU A 133 2.89 -1.29 -25.14
C GLU A 133 2.47 -0.33 -26.27
N PRO A 134 1.50 -0.74 -27.13
CA PRO A 134 0.97 0.14 -28.17
C PRO A 134 0.40 1.45 -27.63
N THR A 135 -0.16 1.42 -26.41
CA THR A 135 -0.76 2.54 -25.71
C THR A 135 -0.74 2.26 -24.20
N GLN A 136 -0.50 3.29 -23.40
CA GLN A 136 -0.69 3.28 -21.95
C GLN A 136 -2.15 3.52 -21.57
N GLY A 137 -2.88 4.28 -22.39
CA GLY A 137 -4.28 4.66 -22.22
C GLY A 137 -4.45 5.73 -21.13
N THR A 138 -4.18 5.37 -19.88
CA THR A 138 -4.30 6.28 -18.73
C THR A 138 -3.08 6.15 -17.83
N LEU A 139 -2.61 7.28 -17.30
CA LEU A 139 -1.58 7.31 -16.26
C LEU A 139 -1.99 8.27 -15.14
N ASP A 140 -1.68 7.91 -13.90
CA ASP A 140 -1.82 8.77 -12.74
C ASP A 140 -0.46 9.14 -12.16
N ALA A 141 -0.39 10.36 -11.60
CA ALA A 141 0.75 10.87 -10.88
C ALA A 141 0.33 11.26 -9.45
N VAL A 142 0.95 10.61 -8.46
CA VAL A 142 0.67 10.86 -7.03
C VAL A 142 1.95 11.37 -6.38
N PHE A 143 1.96 12.63 -5.95
CA PHE A 143 3.06 13.19 -5.17
C PHE A 143 2.70 13.17 -3.68
N THR A 144 3.53 12.58 -2.85
CA THR A 144 3.26 12.41 -1.41
C THR A 144 4.35 13.08 -0.59
N THR A 145 3.96 13.83 0.45
CA THR A 145 4.90 14.37 1.45
C THR A 145 4.22 14.44 2.82
N GLY A 146 4.83 13.78 3.80
CA GLY A 146 4.18 13.46 5.08
C GLY A 146 2.83 12.78 4.85
N SER A 147 1.78 13.42 5.34
CA SER A 147 0.39 13.00 5.19
C SER A 147 -0.31 13.63 3.98
N ILE A 148 0.30 14.52 3.19
CA ILE A 148 -0.39 15.16 2.06
C ILE A 148 -0.14 14.39 0.77
N ARG A 149 -1.20 14.15 -0.01
CA ARG A 149 -1.10 13.55 -1.35
C ARG A 149 -1.70 14.46 -2.41
N TYR A 150 -0.95 14.69 -3.48
CA TYR A 150 -1.38 15.47 -4.63
C TYR A 150 -1.58 14.53 -5.81
N CYS A 151 -2.81 14.41 -6.28
CA CYS A 151 -3.20 13.39 -7.25
C CYS A 151 -3.64 14.03 -8.55
N ALA A 152 -3.02 13.62 -9.65
CA ALA A 152 -3.41 13.99 -11.00
C ALA A 152 -3.64 12.73 -11.82
N SER A 153 -4.72 12.71 -12.61
CA SER A 153 -4.99 11.63 -13.56
C SER A 153 -4.95 12.15 -14.98
N PHE A 154 -4.46 11.32 -15.89
CA PHE A 154 -4.31 11.62 -17.32
C PHE A 154 -5.02 10.53 -18.13
N SER A 155 -6.33 10.64 -18.26
CA SER A 155 -7.18 9.72 -19.01
C SER A 155 -7.46 10.17 -20.45
N ASP A 156 -8.13 9.29 -21.21
CA ASP A 156 -8.51 9.50 -22.60
C ASP A 156 -9.24 10.83 -22.82
N GLY A 157 -8.79 11.58 -23.82
CA GLY A 157 -9.24 12.96 -24.14
C GLY A 157 -8.21 14.05 -23.80
N PHE A 158 -7.30 13.80 -22.85
CA PHE A 158 -6.21 14.73 -22.48
C PHE A 158 -4.83 14.24 -22.91
N VAL A 159 -4.74 12.97 -23.29
CA VAL A 159 -3.60 12.35 -23.94
C VAL A 159 -3.42 12.92 -25.34
N LYS A 160 -2.24 13.47 -25.60
CA LYS A 160 -1.85 14.09 -26.88
C LYS A 160 -1.02 13.15 -27.75
N ARG A 161 -0.23 12.28 -27.14
CA ARG A 161 0.54 11.22 -27.80
C ARG A 161 0.64 10.05 -26.84
N ASP A 162 0.38 8.87 -27.37
CA ASP A 162 0.54 7.62 -26.66
C ASP A 162 0.92 6.57 -27.70
N GLU A 163 2.18 6.15 -27.63
CA GLU A 163 2.82 5.25 -28.57
C GLU A 163 4.04 4.64 -27.88
N PRO A 164 4.58 3.52 -28.39
CA PRO A 164 5.78 2.92 -27.80
C PRO A 164 6.92 3.93 -27.61
N GLY A 165 7.44 4.00 -26.39
CA GLY A 165 8.51 4.89 -25.94
C GLY A 165 8.05 6.31 -25.61
N ARG A 166 6.77 6.64 -25.68
CA ARG A 166 6.29 8.01 -25.47
C ARG A 166 4.85 8.11 -24.98
N PHE A 167 4.68 8.79 -23.84
CA PHE A 167 3.39 9.26 -23.35
C PHE A 167 3.41 10.76 -23.09
N ILE A 168 2.44 11.49 -23.65
CA ILE A 168 2.28 12.94 -23.47
C ILE A 168 0.82 13.24 -23.21
N ALA A 169 0.52 13.77 -22.04
CA ALA A 169 -0.80 14.27 -21.69
C ALA A 169 -0.71 15.67 -21.12
N SER A 170 -1.77 16.45 -21.30
CA SER A 170 -1.79 17.85 -20.84
C SER A 170 -3.21 18.37 -20.66
N LYS A 171 -3.37 19.33 -19.75
CA LYS A 171 -4.64 19.99 -19.44
C LYS A 171 -5.72 19.02 -18.94
N ALA A 172 -5.33 17.96 -18.24
CA ALA A 172 -6.28 17.09 -17.57
C ALA A 172 -6.87 17.81 -16.34
N PRO A 173 -8.19 17.71 -16.10
CA PRO A 173 -8.83 18.24 -14.91
C PRO A 173 -8.33 17.51 -13.65
N ALA A 174 -8.66 18.05 -12.47
CA ALA A 174 -8.44 17.31 -11.23
C ALA A 174 -9.29 16.02 -11.26
N PRO A 175 -8.74 14.87 -10.83
CA PRO A 175 -9.47 13.61 -10.80
C PRO A 175 -10.60 13.64 -9.77
N GLY A 176 -11.54 12.69 -9.85
CA GLY A 176 -12.61 12.54 -8.85
C GLY A 176 -12.15 11.91 -7.53
N SER A 177 -10.99 11.26 -7.54
CA SER A 177 -10.38 10.63 -6.36
C SER A 177 -8.86 10.55 -6.53
N CYS A 178 -8.16 10.38 -5.40
CA CYS A 178 -6.77 9.99 -5.40
C CYS A 178 -6.67 8.49 -5.63
N SER A 179 -6.13 8.08 -6.77
CA SER A 179 -5.73 6.68 -6.99
C SER A 179 -4.74 6.28 -5.91
N GLY A 180 -4.99 5.15 -5.24
CA GLY A 180 -4.20 4.70 -4.08
C GLY A 180 -4.71 5.14 -2.69
N ALA A 181 -5.93 5.69 -2.55
CA ALA A 181 -6.55 6.06 -1.26
C ALA A 181 -7.48 4.98 -0.65
N PRO A 182 -7.46 4.70 0.68
CA PRO A 182 -8.41 3.79 1.30
C PRO A 182 -9.82 4.42 1.51
N PRO A 183 -10.94 3.67 1.31
CA PRO A 183 -12.32 4.16 1.49
C PRO A 183 -12.70 4.53 2.94
N PRO A 184 -13.74 5.37 3.21
CA PRO A 184 -14.21 5.68 4.56
C PRO A 184 -15.15 4.60 5.12
N THR A 185 -15.04 4.30 6.43
CA THR A 185 -15.89 3.32 7.13
C THR A 185 -16.69 3.98 8.26
N THR A 186 -17.99 3.71 8.29
CA THR A 186 -18.95 4.10 9.34
C THR A 186 -19.08 2.97 10.35
N THR A 187 -19.03 3.27 11.65
CA THR A 187 -19.09 2.26 12.72
C THR A 187 -20.51 2.07 13.27
N THR A 188 -20.96 0.81 13.39
CA THR A 188 -22.10 0.41 14.23
C THR A 188 -21.68 -0.82 15.05
N SER A 189 -21.91 -0.81 16.36
CA SER A 189 -21.43 -1.82 17.31
C SER A 189 -22.56 -2.68 17.87
N VAL A 190 -22.40 -4.01 17.86
CA VAL A 190 -23.10 -4.96 18.78
C VAL A 190 -22.15 -6.13 19.11
N PRO A 191 -22.16 -6.72 20.33
CA PRO A 191 -21.12 -7.62 20.79
C PRO A 191 -21.45 -9.13 20.75
N GLY A 192 -20.40 -9.93 20.48
CA GLY A 192 -20.14 -11.22 21.12
C GLY A 192 -20.50 -12.50 20.36
N THR A 193 -19.50 -13.20 19.80
CA THR A 193 -19.15 -14.63 19.99
C THR A 193 -17.87 -14.92 19.16
N THR A 194 -16.90 -15.62 19.73
CA THR A 194 -15.54 -15.81 19.16
C THR A 194 -15.55 -16.75 17.95
N THR A 195 -15.32 -16.18 16.77
CA THR A 195 -14.83 -16.83 15.55
C THR A 195 -13.98 -15.78 14.85
N THR A 196 -12.74 -16.09 14.49
CA THR A 196 -11.90 -15.18 13.69
C THR A 196 -12.45 -15.13 12.27
N THR A 197 -13.38 -14.22 12.06
CA THR A 197 -13.85 -13.79 10.75
C THR A 197 -13.16 -12.46 10.46
N SER A 198 -12.30 -12.43 9.44
CA SER A 198 -11.91 -11.13 8.87
C SER A 198 -13.12 -10.60 8.12
N THR A 199 -13.72 -9.52 8.61
CA THR A 199 -14.70 -8.76 7.83
C THR A 199 -13.97 -8.12 6.66
N GLY A 200 -14.10 -8.73 5.48
CA GLY A 200 -13.67 -8.16 4.22
C GLY A 200 -14.39 -6.85 3.94
N THR A 201 -13.66 -5.86 3.42
CA THR A 201 -14.23 -4.70 2.75
C THR A 201 -15.03 -5.16 1.54
N THR A 202 -16.29 -4.72 1.42
CA THR A 202 -17.11 -4.93 0.23
C THR A 202 -16.46 -4.25 -0.98
N THR A 203 -15.91 -5.04 -1.89
CA THR A 203 -15.51 -4.58 -3.23
C THR A 203 -16.71 -4.72 -4.16
N THR A 204 -17.31 -3.60 -4.58
CA THR A 204 -18.26 -3.60 -5.71
C THR A 204 -17.51 -3.95 -6.99
N SER A 205 -17.71 -5.16 -7.50
CA SER A 205 -17.30 -5.54 -8.84
C SER A 205 -18.41 -5.17 -9.84
N THR A 206 -18.05 -4.46 -10.91
CA THR A 206 -18.95 -4.26 -12.05
C THR A 206 -18.93 -5.52 -12.90
N ALA A 207 -19.98 -6.34 -12.80
CA ALA A 207 -20.22 -7.44 -13.73
C ALA A 207 -20.45 -6.89 -15.15
N PRO A 208 -19.89 -7.50 -16.21
CA PRO A 208 -20.14 -7.06 -17.57
C PRO A 208 -21.60 -7.28 -17.95
N THR A 209 -22.18 -6.31 -18.66
CA THR A 209 -23.52 -6.40 -19.24
C THR A 209 -23.53 -7.42 -20.37
N GLY A 210 -23.87 -8.68 -20.07
CA GLY A 210 -24.10 -9.71 -21.08
C GLY A 210 -24.17 -11.14 -20.51
N GLY A 211 -25.36 -11.59 -20.15
CA GLY A 211 -25.79 -13.00 -20.07
C GLY A 211 -25.08 -13.98 -19.10
N CYS A 212 -23.91 -13.64 -18.56
CA CYS A 212 -23.15 -14.49 -17.64
C CYS A 212 -23.28 -13.98 -16.20
N ASN A 213 -23.60 -14.87 -15.27
CA ASN A 213 -23.47 -14.58 -13.85
C ASN A 213 -22.01 -14.76 -13.41
N CYS A 214 -21.72 -14.49 -12.14
CA CYS A 214 -20.37 -14.63 -11.59
C CYS A 214 -19.80 -16.07 -11.63
N CYS A 215 -20.64 -17.10 -11.80
CA CYS A 215 -20.18 -18.48 -11.92
C CYS A 215 -19.48 -18.77 -13.23
N CYS A 216 -19.50 -17.83 -14.17
CA CYS A 216 -18.73 -17.92 -15.41
C CYS A 216 -17.23 -17.68 -15.20
N PHE A 217 -16.83 -17.11 -14.06
CA PHE A 217 -15.43 -16.91 -13.73
C PHE A 217 -14.88 -18.16 -13.03
N SER A 218 -13.61 -18.47 -13.31
CA SER A 218 -12.89 -19.59 -12.70
C SER A 218 -11.94 -19.15 -11.59
N GLN A 219 -11.72 -17.84 -11.41
CA GLN A 219 -10.73 -17.30 -10.48
C GLN A 219 -11.19 -16.01 -9.81
N LEU A 220 -10.69 -15.78 -8.60
CA LEU A 220 -10.71 -14.48 -7.91
C LEU A 220 -9.28 -14.04 -7.65
N SER A 221 -9.04 -12.73 -7.76
CA SER A 221 -7.76 -12.11 -7.41
C SER A 221 -7.95 -11.23 -6.18
N PHE A 222 -7.21 -11.55 -5.13
CA PHE A 222 -7.09 -10.72 -3.93
C PHE A 222 -5.83 -9.86 -4.05
N THR A 223 -5.93 -8.60 -3.67
CA THR A 223 -4.78 -7.68 -3.59
C THR A 223 -4.56 -7.31 -2.13
N THR A 224 -3.33 -7.45 -1.62
CA THR A 224 -3.01 -7.01 -0.25
C THR A 224 -3.25 -5.50 -0.15
N GLY A 225 -4.09 -5.12 0.80
CA GLY A 225 -4.34 -3.71 1.09
C GLY A 225 -3.15 -3.06 1.80
N LEU A 226 -3.22 -1.75 1.97
CA LEU A 226 -2.27 -1.01 2.79
C LEU A 226 -2.19 -1.61 4.21
N PRO A 227 -1.00 -1.79 4.77
CA PRO A 227 -0.86 -2.25 6.15
C PRO A 227 -1.55 -1.26 7.08
N GLN A 228 -2.36 -1.75 8.01
CA GLN A 228 -3.08 -0.92 8.98
C GLN A 228 -2.30 -0.85 10.28
N ILE A 229 -1.01 -0.57 10.15
CA ILE A 229 -0.06 -0.44 11.26
C ILE A 229 -0.16 1.00 11.78
N GLY A 230 -0.36 1.12 13.10
CA GLY A 230 -0.34 2.40 13.79
C GLY A 230 1.06 2.82 14.21
N THR A 231 1.13 3.86 15.00
CA THR A 231 2.39 4.33 15.61
C THR A 231 2.63 3.71 16.98
N GLY A 232 3.84 3.87 17.52
CA GLY A 232 4.17 3.42 18.87
C GLY A 232 4.42 1.91 18.99
N GLY A 233 4.72 1.23 17.88
CA GLY A 233 5.07 -0.19 17.84
C GLY A 233 4.01 -1.07 18.48
N CYS A 234 4.35 -1.74 19.57
CA CYS A 234 3.44 -2.62 20.30
C CYS A 234 2.22 -1.93 20.93
N ALA A 235 2.25 -0.61 21.13
CA ALA A 235 1.04 0.11 21.54
C ALA A 235 0.00 0.15 20.40
N ASN A 236 0.46 0.09 19.15
CA ASN A 236 -0.31 0.16 17.91
C ASN A 236 -1.36 1.31 17.91
N THR A 237 -0.90 2.52 18.20
CA THR A 237 -1.78 3.69 18.27
C THR A 237 -2.20 4.12 16.86
N GLY A 238 -3.49 3.99 16.56
CA GLY A 238 -4.07 4.36 15.27
C GLY A 238 -4.06 3.26 14.20
N GLY A 239 -3.57 2.06 14.53
CA GLY A 239 -3.67 0.88 13.66
C GLY A 239 -4.89 0.02 13.95
N THR A 240 -5.17 -0.95 13.08
CA THR A 240 -6.26 -1.92 13.29
C THR A 240 -5.74 -3.08 14.12
N ASN A 241 -6.12 -3.14 15.40
CA ASN A 241 -5.80 -4.28 16.26
C ASN A 241 -6.57 -5.53 15.81
N VAL A 242 -5.82 -6.57 15.46
CA VAL A 242 -6.35 -7.90 15.07
C VAL A 242 -6.01 -8.99 16.09
N GLY A 243 -5.20 -8.66 17.09
CA GLY A 243 -4.86 -9.56 18.18
C GLY A 243 -3.95 -8.90 19.20
N SER A 244 -3.55 -9.69 20.19
CA SER A 244 -2.58 -9.27 21.21
C SER A 244 -1.68 -10.43 21.61
N VAL A 245 -0.41 -10.16 21.85
CA VAL A 245 0.50 -11.05 22.56
C VAL A 245 0.30 -10.82 24.05
N THR A 246 0.12 -11.89 24.82
CA THR A 246 0.07 -11.84 26.28
C THR A 246 1.27 -12.56 26.87
N ASP A 247 1.69 -12.17 28.07
CA ASP A 247 2.65 -12.93 28.86
C ASP A 247 2.00 -14.15 29.56
N ASP A 248 2.81 -14.92 30.30
CA ASP A 248 2.35 -16.11 31.03
C ASP A 248 1.36 -15.78 32.17
N SER A 249 1.23 -14.50 32.56
CA SER A 249 0.22 -14.02 33.51
C SER A 249 -1.09 -13.61 32.84
N GLY A 250 -1.13 -13.60 31.50
CA GLY A 250 -2.25 -13.11 30.70
C GLY A 250 -2.25 -11.59 30.50
N ALA A 251 -1.22 -10.88 30.94
CA ALA A 251 -1.11 -9.44 30.71
C ALA A 251 -0.71 -9.15 29.26
N ALA A 252 -1.32 -8.15 28.64
CA ALA A 252 -1.03 -7.78 27.26
C ALA A 252 0.38 -7.17 27.14
N LEU A 253 1.22 -7.80 26.32
CA LEU A 253 2.57 -7.37 25.98
C LEU A 253 2.60 -6.49 24.73
N CYS A 254 1.80 -6.82 23.71
CA CYS A 254 1.86 -6.16 22.41
C CYS A 254 0.55 -6.29 21.66
N ASN A 255 0.05 -5.20 21.08
CA ASN A 255 -1.06 -5.24 20.14
C ASN A 255 -0.56 -5.62 18.74
N LEU A 256 -1.20 -6.62 18.14
CA LEU A 256 -0.93 -7.07 16.78
C LEU A 256 -1.81 -6.30 15.81
N ALA A 257 -1.19 -5.57 14.89
CA ALA A 257 -1.83 -4.77 13.86
C ALA A 257 -2.04 -5.58 12.58
N ALA A 258 -3.13 -5.31 11.86
CA ALA A 258 -3.33 -5.88 10.53
C ALA A 258 -2.22 -5.42 9.57
N GLY A 259 -1.66 -6.36 8.80
CA GLY A 259 -0.57 -6.09 7.87
C GLY A 259 0.81 -5.97 8.51
N GLY A 260 0.94 -6.22 9.82
CA GLY A 260 2.23 -6.25 10.51
C GLY A 260 2.81 -7.67 10.65
N LEU A 261 4.11 -7.81 10.35
CA LEU A 261 4.91 -8.97 10.70
C LEU A 261 5.66 -8.70 12.01
N TYR A 262 5.39 -9.51 13.01
CA TYR A 262 5.97 -9.39 14.36
C TYR A 262 6.95 -10.53 14.63
N PHE A 263 8.15 -10.20 15.09
CA PHE A 263 9.19 -11.17 15.46
C PHE A 263 10.07 -10.61 16.58
N GLY A 264 10.76 -11.47 17.33
CA GLY A 264 11.62 -11.06 18.44
C GLY A 264 10.89 -10.91 19.77
N GLY A 265 11.44 -10.10 20.68
CA GLY A 265 10.94 -9.88 22.05
C GLY A 265 11.29 -8.48 22.57
N SER A 266 10.98 -8.19 23.83
CA SER A 266 11.22 -6.85 24.43
C SER A 266 12.71 -6.47 24.35
N GLY A 267 13.02 -5.27 23.83
CA GLY A 267 14.38 -4.71 23.77
C GLY A 267 15.18 -4.99 22.49
N VAL A 268 14.59 -5.53 21.44
CA VAL A 268 15.27 -5.65 20.13
C VAL A 268 15.35 -4.29 19.42
N GLY A 269 16.51 -4.01 18.83
CA GLY A 269 16.80 -2.75 18.13
C GLY A 269 16.24 -2.67 16.70
N VAL A 270 15.40 -3.62 16.29
CA VAL A 270 14.74 -3.63 14.99
C VAL A 270 13.31 -3.10 15.19
N PRO A 271 12.88 -2.05 14.48
CA PRO A 271 11.52 -1.53 14.57
C PRO A 271 10.49 -2.61 14.23
N LEU A 272 9.48 -2.77 15.08
CA LEU A 272 8.35 -3.67 14.89
C LEU A 272 7.03 -2.90 14.87
N PRO A 273 6.01 -3.39 14.15
CA PRO A 273 6.09 -4.51 13.19
C PRO A 273 6.84 -4.13 11.92
N ALA A 274 7.36 -5.14 11.21
CA ALA A 274 7.73 -4.94 9.82
C ALA A 274 6.45 -4.90 8.96
N GLU A 275 6.40 -3.97 8.01
CA GLU A 275 5.21 -3.77 7.19
C GLU A 275 5.15 -4.82 6.08
N ILE A 276 4.04 -5.56 6.00
CA ILE A 276 3.77 -6.39 4.83
C ILE A 276 3.46 -5.44 3.66
N PRO A 277 4.19 -5.53 2.53
CA PRO A 277 3.94 -4.68 1.38
C PRO A 277 2.52 -4.82 0.85
N ASP A 278 1.95 -3.71 0.40
CA ASP A 278 0.68 -3.67 -0.29
C ASP A 278 0.81 -4.16 -1.74
N MET A 279 -0.32 -4.26 -2.42
CA MET A 279 -0.42 -4.63 -3.85
C MET A 279 0.07 -6.03 -4.22
N GLY A 280 0.38 -6.89 -3.26
CA GLY A 280 0.63 -8.31 -3.49
C GLY A 280 -0.63 -9.00 -3.99
N GLN A 281 -0.55 -9.70 -5.13
CA GLN A 281 -1.68 -10.46 -5.65
C GLN A 281 -1.71 -11.88 -5.07
N SER A 282 -2.91 -12.38 -4.83
CA SER A 282 -3.20 -13.76 -4.44
C SER A 282 -4.41 -14.26 -5.23
N ILE A 283 -4.13 -15.03 -6.27
CA ILE A 283 -5.12 -15.64 -7.14
C ILE A 283 -5.59 -16.95 -6.50
N VAL A 284 -6.90 -17.15 -6.42
CA VAL A 284 -7.54 -18.41 -6.05
C VAL A 284 -8.46 -18.88 -7.15
N ASN A 285 -8.64 -20.19 -7.22
CA ASN A 285 -9.62 -20.81 -8.11
C ASN A 285 -11.00 -20.82 -7.45
N ILE A 286 -12.04 -20.57 -8.24
CA ILE A 286 -13.43 -20.85 -7.89
C ILE A 286 -13.66 -22.33 -8.15
N THR A 287 -13.70 -23.13 -7.09
CA THR A 287 -13.81 -24.60 -7.19
C THR A 287 -15.26 -25.08 -7.23
N ALA A 288 -16.18 -24.25 -6.74
CA ALA A 288 -17.62 -24.46 -6.90
C ALA A 288 -18.33 -23.10 -6.94
N CYS A 289 -19.44 -23.04 -7.69
CA CYS A 289 -20.33 -21.87 -7.72
C CYS A 289 -21.80 -22.30 -7.77
N ASP A 290 -22.60 -21.79 -6.84
CA ASP A 290 -24.04 -21.98 -6.79
C ASP A 290 -24.72 -20.86 -7.60
N THR A 291 -25.26 -21.18 -8.77
CA THR A 291 -25.80 -20.18 -9.70
C THR A 291 -27.05 -19.45 -9.18
N PRO A 292 -27.97 -20.08 -8.42
CA PRO A 292 -29.10 -19.36 -7.80
C PRO A 292 -28.70 -18.33 -6.73
N THR A 293 -27.72 -18.66 -5.88
CA THR A 293 -27.37 -17.84 -4.71
C THR A 293 -26.13 -16.97 -4.91
N GLY A 294 -25.31 -17.26 -5.92
CA GLY A 294 -24.03 -16.61 -6.17
C GLY A 294 -22.91 -17.04 -5.22
N ALA A 295 -23.13 -18.07 -4.40
CA ALA A 295 -22.14 -18.57 -3.45
C ALA A 295 -20.97 -19.25 -4.16
N LEU A 296 -19.75 -18.90 -3.75
CA LEU A 296 -18.48 -19.37 -4.28
C LEU A 296 -17.73 -20.16 -3.21
N THR A 297 -17.18 -21.30 -3.61
CA THR A 297 -16.13 -22.00 -2.86
C THR A 297 -14.79 -21.68 -3.49
N LEU A 298 -13.84 -21.23 -2.68
CA LEU A 298 -12.52 -20.82 -3.13
C LEU A 298 -11.48 -21.86 -2.73
N GLY A 299 -10.60 -22.20 -3.66
CA GLY A 299 -9.47 -23.11 -3.44
C GLY A 299 -8.18 -22.54 -4.03
N ALA A 300 -7.06 -23.15 -3.64
CA ALA A 300 -5.75 -22.74 -4.11
C ALA A 300 -5.63 -22.73 -5.64
N ALA A 301 -4.97 -21.70 -6.16
CA ALA A 301 -4.44 -21.66 -7.52
C ALA A 301 -2.96 -22.09 -7.51
N THR A 302 -2.57 -22.89 -8.49
CA THR A 302 -1.17 -23.24 -8.77
C THR A 302 -0.46 -22.12 -9.55
N ASP A 303 0.84 -22.26 -9.74
CA ASP A 303 1.64 -21.41 -10.63
C ASP A 303 1.21 -21.54 -12.10
N THR A 304 0.69 -22.70 -12.50
CA THR A 304 0.12 -22.91 -13.84
C THR A 304 -1.20 -22.16 -14.00
N ASP A 305 -2.06 -22.15 -12.98
CA ASP A 305 -3.36 -21.49 -13.01
C ASP A 305 -3.24 -19.97 -13.09
N SER A 306 -2.25 -19.41 -12.40
CA SER A 306 -2.03 -17.97 -12.23
C SER A 306 -0.97 -17.38 -13.18
N GLY A 307 -0.21 -18.25 -13.85
CA GLY A 307 0.93 -17.89 -14.69
C GLY A 307 2.23 -17.59 -13.94
N SER A 308 2.26 -17.63 -12.59
CA SER A 308 3.47 -17.38 -11.81
C SER A 308 3.42 -18.00 -10.40
N ASN A 309 4.57 -18.39 -9.86
CA ASN A 309 4.70 -18.76 -8.44
C ASN A 309 4.55 -17.56 -7.48
N ARG A 310 4.46 -16.32 -8.00
CA ARG A 310 4.47 -15.06 -7.22
C ARG A 310 3.09 -14.51 -6.88
N ASN A 311 2.04 -15.03 -7.51
CA ASN A 311 0.66 -14.59 -7.31
C ASN A 311 -0.30 -15.77 -7.09
N CYS A 312 0.22 -17.00 -7.00
CA CYS A 312 -0.57 -18.20 -6.73
C CYS A 312 -0.81 -18.42 -5.23
N THR A 313 -1.60 -19.44 -4.88
CA THR A 313 -2.04 -19.70 -3.50
C THR A 313 -1.99 -21.17 -3.07
N ALA A 314 -1.20 -22.00 -3.77
CA ALA A 314 -0.95 -23.40 -3.47
C ALA A 314 0.34 -23.63 -2.65
N ALA A 315 0.31 -24.56 -1.71
CA ALA A 315 1.45 -24.90 -0.86
C ALA A 315 2.48 -25.84 -1.51
N GLY A 316 2.08 -26.53 -2.59
CA GLY A 316 2.92 -27.53 -3.28
C GLY A 316 3.75 -27.00 -4.44
N VAL A 317 3.73 -25.69 -4.71
CA VAL A 317 4.43 -25.10 -5.87
C VAL A 317 5.94 -25.10 -5.64
N ASN A 318 6.71 -25.59 -6.60
CA ASN A 318 8.17 -25.53 -6.50
C ASN A 318 8.66 -24.11 -6.79
N ASN A 319 9.60 -23.60 -5.99
CA ASN A 319 10.21 -22.29 -6.21
C ASN A 319 11.58 -22.43 -6.87
N PRO A 320 11.77 -21.98 -8.12
CA PRO A 320 13.08 -21.91 -8.75
C PRO A 320 14.04 -21.00 -7.99
N GLU A 321 13.54 -19.91 -7.43
CA GLU A 321 14.33 -18.94 -6.65
C GLU A 321 14.73 -19.45 -5.27
N TYR A 322 13.96 -20.38 -4.70
CA TYR A 322 14.18 -20.93 -3.35
C TYR A 322 14.12 -22.46 -3.37
N PRO A 323 15.19 -23.13 -3.85
CA PRO A 323 15.21 -24.58 -3.97
C PRO A 323 14.93 -25.29 -2.63
N GLY A 324 14.06 -26.30 -2.65
CA GLY A 324 13.67 -27.07 -1.47
C GLY A 324 12.67 -26.38 -0.53
N LYS A 325 12.13 -25.21 -0.92
CA LYS A 325 11.12 -24.45 -0.16
C LYS A 325 9.82 -24.35 -0.96
N PRO A 326 8.95 -25.37 -0.94
CA PRO A 326 7.72 -25.37 -1.75
C PRO A 326 6.67 -24.39 -1.20
N GLY A 327 5.77 -23.92 -2.05
CA GLY A 327 4.68 -23.00 -1.72
C GLY A 327 4.76 -21.70 -2.51
N CYS A 328 3.63 -21.20 -3.00
CA CYS A 328 3.56 -19.91 -3.69
C CYS A 328 4.15 -18.79 -2.84
N LEU A 329 4.86 -17.86 -3.48
CA LEU A 329 5.41 -16.68 -2.79
C LEU A 329 4.28 -15.72 -2.45
N PHE A 330 4.35 -15.15 -1.24
CA PHE A 330 3.40 -14.16 -0.76
C PHE A 330 4.08 -12.80 -0.70
N GLY A 331 3.90 -12.02 -1.77
CA GLY A 331 4.53 -10.71 -1.92
C GLY A 331 6.04 -10.77 -2.23
N PRO A 332 6.68 -9.60 -2.36
CA PRO A 332 8.13 -9.53 -2.55
C PRO A 332 8.89 -9.89 -1.25
N PRO A 333 10.19 -10.23 -1.34
CA PRO A 333 11.04 -10.38 -0.16
C PRO A 333 11.00 -9.11 0.71
N LEU A 334 10.82 -9.27 2.02
CA LEU A 334 10.64 -8.20 2.99
C LEU A 334 11.97 -7.88 3.70
N PRO A 335 12.60 -6.72 3.40
CA PRO A 335 13.83 -6.33 4.08
C PRO A 335 13.58 -5.95 5.53
N ILE A 336 14.41 -6.45 6.42
CA ILE A 336 14.41 -6.17 7.86
C ILE A 336 15.76 -5.54 8.22
N PRO A 337 15.92 -4.22 8.04
CA PRO A 337 17.17 -3.55 8.35
C PRO A 337 17.40 -3.50 9.86
N ASN A 338 18.61 -3.82 10.29
CA ASN A 338 19.06 -3.59 11.66
C ASN A 338 19.96 -2.36 11.72
N THR A 339 19.42 -1.22 12.16
CA THR A 339 20.14 0.05 12.23
C THR A 339 21.28 0.05 13.26
N ASN A 340 21.23 -0.84 14.25
CA ASN A 340 22.28 -0.97 15.26
C ASN A 340 23.44 -1.86 14.78
N SER A 341 23.20 -2.72 13.79
CA SER A 341 24.20 -3.61 13.21
C SER A 341 23.75 -4.04 11.81
N ALA A 342 24.16 -3.30 10.78
CA ALA A 342 23.78 -3.59 9.40
C ALA A 342 24.11 -5.03 8.98
N ALA A 343 25.19 -5.59 9.52
CA ALA A 343 25.64 -6.95 9.22
C ALA A 343 24.68 -8.06 9.70
N THR A 344 23.75 -7.74 10.59
CA THR A 344 22.72 -8.67 11.08
C THR A 344 21.33 -8.31 10.56
N SER A 345 21.24 -7.48 9.52
CA SER A 345 19.99 -7.27 8.77
C SER A 345 19.56 -8.57 8.12
N THR A 346 18.26 -8.77 8.01
CA THR A 346 17.67 -9.97 7.41
C THR A 346 16.70 -9.60 6.31
N CYS A 347 16.29 -10.62 5.55
CA CYS A 347 15.20 -10.53 4.60
C CYS A 347 14.27 -11.72 4.83
N VAL A 348 12.97 -11.44 4.91
CA VAL A 348 11.95 -12.46 5.11
C VAL A 348 11.27 -12.76 3.79
N VAL A 349 11.22 -14.04 3.44
CA VAL A 349 10.46 -14.54 2.29
C VAL A 349 9.26 -15.29 2.84
N ASN A 350 8.06 -14.81 2.52
CA ASN A 350 6.83 -15.48 2.91
C ASN A 350 6.37 -16.39 1.77
N ARG A 351 5.97 -17.61 2.12
CA ARG A 351 5.42 -18.59 1.18
C ARG A 351 4.23 -19.32 1.75
N VAL A 352 3.32 -19.75 0.88
CA VAL A 352 2.10 -20.45 1.26
C VAL A 352 2.45 -21.81 1.87
N SER A 353 2.02 -22.03 3.11
CA SER A 353 2.30 -23.24 3.86
C SER A 353 1.22 -24.30 3.72
N THR A 354 0.00 -23.87 3.39
CA THR A 354 -1.17 -24.72 3.22
C THR A 354 -2.02 -24.12 2.12
N ASN A 355 -2.59 -24.96 1.27
CA ASN A 355 -3.44 -24.51 0.18
C ASN A 355 -4.49 -23.53 0.69
N ALA A 356 -4.60 -22.38 0.01
CA ALA A 356 -5.61 -21.41 0.35
C ALA A 356 -7.00 -22.02 0.23
N SER A 357 -7.88 -21.56 1.11
CA SER A 357 -9.29 -21.95 1.15
C SER A 357 -10.10 -20.72 1.50
N GLY A 358 -11.35 -20.71 1.07
CA GLY A 358 -12.22 -19.58 1.32
C GLY A 358 -13.61 -19.75 0.76
N SER A 359 -14.38 -18.69 0.89
CA SER A 359 -15.70 -18.57 0.32
C SER A 359 -15.92 -17.15 -0.18
N GLY A 360 -16.94 -16.98 -1.01
CA GLY A 360 -17.43 -15.67 -1.37
C GLY A 360 -18.87 -15.73 -1.83
N ASN A 361 -19.47 -14.58 -2.06
CA ASN A 361 -20.75 -14.48 -2.71
C ASN A 361 -20.72 -13.29 -3.66
N CYS A 362 -20.99 -13.55 -4.93
CA CYS A 362 -20.95 -12.51 -5.95
C CYS A 362 -22.23 -11.67 -6.03
N GLY A 363 -23.31 -12.11 -5.38
CA GLY A 363 -24.56 -11.38 -5.27
C GLY A 363 -24.48 -10.21 -4.30
N ASP A 364 -23.68 -10.35 -3.23
CA ASP A 364 -23.43 -9.29 -2.24
C ASP A 364 -21.98 -8.75 -2.25
N GLY A 365 -21.07 -9.39 -2.99
CA GLY A 365 -19.67 -9.00 -3.09
C GLY A 365 -18.81 -9.42 -1.89
N SER A 366 -19.31 -10.29 -1.01
CA SER A 366 -18.55 -10.81 0.12
C SER A 366 -17.49 -11.80 -0.33
N SER A 367 -16.35 -11.80 0.35
CA SER A 367 -15.31 -12.81 0.17
C SER A 367 -14.46 -12.93 1.41
N ALA A 368 -14.01 -14.15 1.67
CA ALA A 368 -13.10 -14.49 2.75
C ALA A 368 -12.12 -15.54 2.25
N ILE A 369 -10.84 -15.30 2.48
CA ILE A 369 -9.76 -16.19 2.09
C ILE A 369 -8.83 -16.39 3.28
N ASN A 370 -8.43 -17.64 3.49
CA ASN A 370 -7.41 -18.03 4.44
C ASN A 370 -6.18 -18.52 3.66
N ILE A 371 -5.05 -17.84 3.87
CA ILE A 371 -3.75 -18.21 3.29
C ILE A 371 -2.74 -18.38 4.43
N PRO A 372 -2.56 -19.60 4.94
CA PRO A 372 -1.51 -19.88 5.91
C PRO A 372 -0.12 -19.71 5.28
N LEU A 373 0.80 -19.04 5.99
CA LEU A 373 2.13 -18.70 5.51
C LEU A 373 3.23 -19.33 6.37
N LEU A 374 4.35 -19.65 5.73
CA LEU A 374 5.66 -19.86 6.33
C LEU A 374 6.55 -18.66 6.01
N SER A 375 7.42 -18.31 6.94
CA SER A 375 8.42 -17.26 6.77
C SER A 375 9.82 -17.87 6.80
N ASP A 376 10.56 -17.75 5.71
CA ASP A 376 11.97 -18.11 5.63
C ASP A 376 12.83 -16.85 5.83
N ILE A 377 13.78 -16.91 6.75
CA ILE A 377 14.62 -15.77 7.13
C ILE A 377 16.02 -15.95 6.55
N TYR A 378 16.50 -14.94 5.83
CA TYR A 378 17.83 -14.90 5.23
C TYR A 378 18.64 -13.77 5.85
N LEU A 379 19.93 -14.02 6.14
CA LEU A 379 20.86 -12.97 6.56
C LEU A 379 21.33 -12.20 5.32
N THR A 380 21.18 -10.88 5.33
CA THR A 380 21.62 -9.99 4.24
C THR A 380 22.91 -9.25 4.61
N GLY A 381 23.80 -9.87 5.38
CA GLY A 381 25.06 -9.26 5.85
C GLY A 381 25.84 -8.54 4.74
N PRO A 382 26.75 -7.61 5.08
CA PRO A 382 27.31 -6.69 4.10
C PRO A 382 28.06 -7.49 3.04
N THR A 383 27.66 -7.37 1.77
CA THR A 383 28.40 -7.92 0.63
C THR A 383 29.64 -7.06 0.34
N ASP A 384 30.47 -6.80 1.35
CA ASP A 384 31.75 -6.08 1.19
C ASP A 384 32.87 -7.00 0.67
N GLY A 385 32.52 -8.09 -0.02
CA GLY A 385 33.46 -8.87 -0.83
C GLY A 385 34.60 -9.55 -0.09
N LEU A 386 34.51 -9.74 1.24
CA LEU A 386 35.46 -10.53 2.01
C LEU A 386 34.81 -11.84 2.47
N ILE A 387 34.99 -12.87 1.64
CA ILE A 387 35.20 -14.26 2.08
C ILE A 387 36.69 -14.56 1.88
#